data_AF-Q92EX4-F1
#
_entry.id   AF-Q92EX4-F1
#
_cell.length_a   1.000
_cell.length_b   1.000
_cell.length_c   1.000
_cell.angle_alpha   90.00
_cell.angle_beta   90.00
_cell.angle_gamma   90.00
#
_symmetry.space_group_name_H-M   'P 1'
#
loop_
_entity.id
_entity.type
_entity.pdbx_description
1 polymer ?
#
loop_
_entity_poly.entity_id
_entity_poly.type
_entity_poly.pdbx_seq_one_letter_code
_entity_poly.pdbx_strand_id
1 'polypeptide(L)'
;MQHQEQEKKDQAFFNEQKEKVTLYLKHNIPDFNTVTFTNEEFNPIGISIDGYINNDKNLSFTAGKDVKIFSSSEELDKMFQEPRKGYDEIIEKEETSLEMPKEKTKTIDEILSELKSYEDQVITRNKI
;
A
#
# COMPACT_ATOMS: atom_id res chain seq x y z
N MET A 1 -11.53 28.53 7.16
CA MET A 1 -11.88 27.40 6.27
C MET A 1 -10.65 26.86 5.54
N GLN A 2 -9.87 27.67 4.81
CA GLN A 2 -8.68 27.16 4.10
C GLN A 2 -7.61 26.50 5.00
N HIS A 3 -7.37 27.02 6.22
CA HIS A 3 -6.41 26.41 7.15
C HIS A 3 -6.84 25.01 7.61
N GLN A 4 -8.12 24.83 7.93
CA GLN A 4 -8.67 23.53 8.35
C GLN A 4 -8.69 22.49 7.21
N GLU A 5 -8.81 22.93 5.95
CA GLU A 5 -8.73 22.02 4.81
C GLU A 5 -7.29 21.58 4.54
N GLN A 6 -6.31 22.46 4.75
CA GLN A 6 -4.89 22.12 4.61
C GLN A 6 -4.46 21.13 5.70
N GLU A 7 -4.78 21.42 6.97
CA GLU A 7 -4.46 20.53 8.09
C GLU A 7 -5.05 19.11 7.90
N LYS A 8 -6.26 19.00 7.35
CA LYS A 8 -6.88 17.70 7.03
C LYS A 8 -6.14 16.95 5.93
N LYS A 9 -5.67 17.66 4.89
CA LYS A 9 -4.89 17.05 3.81
C LYS A 9 -3.53 16.58 4.31
N ASP A 10 -2.89 17.39 5.14
CA ASP A 10 -1.59 17.08 5.73
C ASP A 10 -1.69 15.86 6.66
N GLN A 11 -2.72 15.80 7.51
CA GLN A 11 -2.97 14.65 8.37
C GLN A 11 -3.31 13.37 7.58
N ALA A 12 -4.11 13.48 6.52
CA ALA A 12 -4.39 12.36 5.64
C ALA A 12 -3.10 11.86 4.96
N PHE A 13 -2.23 12.77 4.54
CA PHE A 13 -0.94 12.43 3.95
C PHE A 13 -0.01 11.72 4.95
N PHE A 14 0.11 12.22 6.18
CA PHE A 14 0.89 11.54 7.23
C PHE A 14 0.35 10.14 7.53
N ASN A 15 -0.97 9.98 7.61
CA ASN A 15 -1.60 8.68 7.85
C ASN A 15 -1.27 7.69 6.71
N GLU A 16 -1.38 8.13 5.45
CA GLU A 16 -1.01 7.30 4.30
C GLU A 16 0.48 6.89 4.38
N GLN A 17 1.37 7.82 4.73
CA GLN A 17 2.80 7.52 4.84
C GLN A 17 3.12 6.55 5.99
N LYS A 18 2.44 6.69 7.13
CA LYS A 18 2.55 5.73 8.24
C LYS A 18 2.12 4.33 7.81
N GLU A 19 1.04 4.19 7.06
CA GLU A 19 0.59 2.90 6.53
C GLU A 19 1.64 2.28 5.61
N LYS A 20 2.20 3.07 4.70
CA LYS A 20 3.28 2.64 3.78
C LYS A 20 4.51 2.14 4.52
N VAL A 21 4.98 2.90 5.51
CA VAL A 21 6.13 2.53 6.34
C VAL A 21 5.84 1.29 7.17
N THR A 22 4.64 1.18 7.74
CA THR A 22 4.21 0.00 8.50
C THR A 22 4.23 -1.26 7.63
N LEU A 23 3.67 -1.17 6.42
CA LEU A 23 3.66 -2.28 5.47
C LEU A 23 5.09 -2.67 5.06
N TYR A 24 5.93 -1.68 4.74
CA TYR A 24 7.33 -1.90 4.41
C TYR A 24 8.10 -2.64 5.52
N LEU A 25 7.94 -2.20 6.77
CA LEU A 25 8.55 -2.84 7.94
C LEU A 25 8.05 -4.27 8.13
N LYS A 26 6.74 -4.48 8.06
CA LYS A 26 6.12 -5.81 8.21
C LYS A 26 6.62 -6.82 7.18
N HIS A 27 6.83 -6.39 5.94
CA HIS A 27 7.28 -7.29 4.86
C HIS A 27 8.78 -7.55 4.87
N ASN A 28 9.58 -6.61 5.35
CA ASN A 28 11.03 -6.76 5.37
C ASN A 28 11.57 -7.28 6.70
N ILE A 29 10.83 -7.13 7.80
CA ILE A 29 11.24 -7.56 9.14
C ILE A 29 10.33 -8.71 9.59
N PRO A 30 10.83 -9.96 9.68
CA PRO A 30 10.03 -11.11 10.06
C PRO A 30 9.53 -11.03 11.51
N ASP A 31 10.35 -10.45 12.38
CA ASP A 31 10.05 -10.28 13.81
C ASP A 31 9.36 -8.92 14.10
N PHE A 32 8.64 -8.37 13.10
CA PHE A 32 7.85 -7.17 13.27
C PHE A 32 6.59 -7.46 14.10
N ASN A 33 6.41 -6.75 15.22
CA ASN A 33 5.23 -6.86 16.06
C ASN A 33 4.40 -5.58 16.06
N THR A 34 5.01 -4.44 16.42
CA THR A 34 4.32 -3.15 16.50
C THR A 34 5.23 -2.02 16.07
N VAL A 35 4.63 -0.93 15.61
CA VAL A 35 5.31 0.32 15.26
C VAL A 35 4.72 1.46 16.08
N THR A 36 5.59 2.30 16.62
CA THR A 36 5.21 3.51 17.34
C THR A 36 5.84 4.72 16.66
N PHE A 37 4.99 5.63 16.20
CA PHE A 37 5.42 6.91 15.63
C PHE A 37 5.60 7.93 16.74
N THR A 38 6.75 8.60 16.77
CA THR A 38 7.12 9.56 17.81
C THR A 38 7.13 11.00 17.33
N ASN A 39 7.42 11.21 16.05
CA ASN A 39 7.50 12.55 15.47
C ASN A 39 6.95 12.57 14.04
N GLU A 40 6.27 13.65 13.70
CA GLU A 40 5.69 13.93 12.38
C GLU A 40 5.92 15.41 12.10
N GLU A 41 6.91 15.71 11.27
CA GLU A 41 7.32 17.08 11.01
C GLU A 41 7.44 17.36 9.52
N PHE A 42 7.08 18.58 9.13
CA PHE A 42 7.38 19.13 7.82
C PHE A 42 8.74 19.82 7.86
N ASN A 43 9.71 19.24 7.17
CA ASN A 43 11.05 19.78 7.00
C ASN A 43 11.21 20.48 5.64
N PRO A 44 12.23 21.34 5.44
CA PRO A 44 12.50 21.96 4.15
C PRO A 44 12.69 20.95 3.00
N ILE A 45 13.11 19.73 3.32
CA ILE A 45 13.30 18.61 2.38
C ILE A 45 11.97 17.89 2.07
N GLY A 46 10.95 18.01 2.93
CA GLY A 46 9.68 17.32 2.78
C GLY A 46 9.04 16.98 4.12
N ILE A 47 8.69 15.72 4.32
CA ILE A 47 8.22 15.24 5.63
C ILE A 47 9.28 14.33 6.25
N SER A 48 9.31 14.30 7.58
CA SER A 48 10.03 13.30 8.35
C SER A 48 9.09 12.67 9.36
N ILE A 49 9.03 11.35 9.34
CA ILE A 49 8.31 10.53 10.28
C ILE A 49 9.34 9.71 11.04
N ASP A 50 9.45 9.98 12.33
CA ASP A 50 10.31 9.20 13.21
C ASP A 50 9.49 8.22 14.03
N GLY A 51 10.06 7.06 14.29
CA GLY A 51 9.42 6.06 15.11
C GLY A 51 10.38 4.97 15.54
N TYR A 52 9.82 4.00 16.26
CA TYR A 52 10.52 2.79 16.64
C TYR A 52 9.57 1.60 16.59
N ILE A 53 10.13 0.40 16.48
CA ILE A 53 9.35 -0.84 16.44
C ILE A 53 9.52 -1.67 17.72
N ASN A 54 8.59 -2.59 17.95
CA ASN A 54 8.63 -3.58 19.04
C ASN A 54 8.75 -2.96 20.45
N ASN A 55 8.32 -1.72 20.61
CA ASN A 55 8.49 -0.91 21.83
C ASN A 55 9.96 -0.73 22.27
N ASP A 56 10.91 -0.95 21.36
CA ASP A 56 12.34 -0.77 21.63
C ASP A 56 12.86 0.47 20.91
N LYS A 57 13.33 1.46 21.69
CA LYS A 57 13.87 2.71 21.16
C LYS A 57 15.18 2.52 20.39
N ASN A 58 15.90 1.43 20.62
CA ASN A 58 17.10 1.12 19.85
C ASN A 58 16.74 0.72 18.42
N LEU A 59 15.54 0.18 18.20
CA LEU A 59 14.98 -0.17 16.89
C LEU A 59 14.26 1.04 16.26
N SER A 60 14.94 2.19 16.24
CA SER A 60 14.41 3.44 15.70
C SER A 60 14.63 3.55 14.19
N PHE A 61 13.72 4.29 13.55
CA PHE A 61 13.77 4.63 12.13
C PHE A 61 13.30 6.07 11.88
N THR A 62 13.74 6.60 10.75
CA THR A 62 13.34 7.89 10.19
C THR A 62 12.95 7.66 8.74
N ALA A 63 11.68 7.93 8.41
CA ALA A 63 11.14 7.84 7.06
C ALA A 63 10.88 9.25 6.51
N GLY A 64 11.31 9.49 5.28
CA GLY A 64 11.07 10.74 4.56
C GLY A 64 9.70 10.78 3.86
N LYS A 65 9.58 11.69 2.88
CA LYS A 65 8.40 11.83 2.01
C LYS A 65 8.12 10.61 1.12
N ASP A 66 9.15 9.83 0.86
CA ASP A 66 9.09 8.61 0.08
C ASP A 66 9.79 7.52 0.88
N VAL A 67 9.29 6.29 0.84
CA VAL A 67 9.88 5.12 1.52
C VAL A 67 11.29 4.84 0.97
N LYS A 68 11.64 5.42 -0.19
CA LYS A 68 13.01 5.44 -0.73
C LYS A 68 14.01 6.15 0.19
N ILE A 69 13.56 7.14 0.95
CA ILE A 69 14.35 7.84 1.97
C ILE A 69 13.96 7.23 3.31
N PHE A 70 14.45 6.01 3.55
CA PHE A 70 14.27 5.32 4.82
C PHE A 70 15.63 5.10 5.46
N SER A 71 15.79 5.64 6.67
CA SER A 71 16.97 5.46 7.51
C SER A 71 16.57 4.70 8.76
N SER A 72 17.42 3.79 9.20
CA SER A 72 17.21 3.00 10.41
C SER A 72 18.47 2.97 11.26
N SER A 73 18.26 2.72 12.55
CA SER A 73 19.34 2.32 13.45
C SER A 73 20.05 1.04 12.96
N GLU A 74 21.31 0.87 13.37
CA GLU A 74 22.11 -0.32 13.01
C GLU A 74 21.50 -1.62 13.55
N GLU A 75 20.83 -1.56 14.69
CA GLU A 75 20.15 -2.72 15.28
C GLU A 75 18.93 -3.11 14.46
N LEU A 76 18.16 -2.13 14.00
CA LEU A 76 17.02 -2.36 13.13
C LEU A 76 17.45 -2.85 11.75
N ASP A 77 18.52 -2.30 11.16
CA ASP A 77 19.02 -2.70 9.83
C ASP A 77 19.42 -4.19 9.81
N LYS A 78 19.95 -4.73 10.91
CA LYS A 78 20.29 -6.16 11.05
C LYS A 78 19.07 -7.09 11.06
N MET A 79 17.88 -6.57 11.35
CA MET A 79 16.64 -7.35 11.37
C MET A 79 16.00 -7.48 9.99
N PHE A 80 16.46 -6.72 9.00
CA PHE A 80 15.92 -6.81 7.65
C PHE A 80 16.28 -8.14 7.00
N GLN A 81 15.29 -8.72 6.32
CA GLN A 81 15.52 -9.83 5.41
C GLN A 81 16.22 -9.34 4.15
N GLU A 82 17.31 -10.03 3.77
CA GLU A 82 17.98 -9.80 2.49
C GLU A 82 17.44 -10.76 1.41
N PRO A 83 17.18 -10.28 0.18
CA PRO A 83 17.31 -8.89 -0.26
C PRO A 83 16.15 -8.01 0.24
N ARG A 84 16.46 -6.75 0.59
CA ARG A 84 15.46 -5.73 0.95
C ARG A 84 14.52 -5.49 -0.22
N LYS A 85 13.22 -5.66 0.01
CA LYS A 85 12.19 -5.41 -0.99
C LYS A 85 11.77 -3.95 -0.94
N GLY A 86 11.73 -3.31 -2.10
CA GLY A 86 11.19 -1.95 -2.22
C GLY A 86 9.69 -1.93 -1.97
N TYR A 87 9.15 -0.76 -1.57
CA TYR A 87 7.70 -0.59 -1.37
C TYR A 87 6.90 -0.94 -2.64
N ASP A 88 7.38 -0.53 -3.82
CA ASP A 88 6.75 -0.84 -5.11
C ASP A 88 6.67 -2.37 -5.36
N GLU A 89 7.75 -3.11 -5.04
CA GLU A 89 7.79 -4.58 -5.17
C GLU A 89 6.86 -5.28 -4.18
N ILE A 90 6.70 -4.70 -2.98
CA ILE A 90 5.79 -5.22 -1.96
C ILE A 90 4.34 -5.07 -2.43
N ILE A 91 3.95 -3.90 -2.94
CA ILE A 91 2.60 -3.67 -3.48
C ILE A 91 2.34 -4.61 -4.65
N GLU A 92 3.25 -4.70 -5.62
CA GLU A 92 3.06 -5.59 -6.77
C GLU A 92 2.84 -7.04 -6.32
N LYS A 93 3.56 -7.50 -5.30
CA LYS A 93 3.37 -8.83 -4.72
C LYS A 93 2.07 -8.97 -3.93
N GLU A 94 1.64 -7.94 -3.22
CA GLU A 94 0.35 -7.94 -2.51
C GLU A 94 -0.82 -7.95 -3.49
N GLU A 95 -0.78 -7.15 -4.56
CA GLU A 95 -1.78 -7.16 -5.63
C GLU A 95 -1.78 -8.50 -6.38
N THR A 96 -0.61 -9.11 -6.59
CA THR A 96 -0.51 -10.45 -7.19
C THR A 96 -0.99 -11.56 -6.25
N SER A 97 -0.81 -11.41 -4.94
CA SER A 97 -1.22 -12.41 -3.93
C SER A 97 -2.70 -12.26 -3.52
N LEU A 98 -3.25 -11.05 -3.68
CA LEU A 98 -4.66 -10.71 -3.56
C LEU A 98 -5.41 -10.86 -4.89
N GLU A 99 -4.93 -11.70 -5.82
CA GLU A 99 -5.80 -12.26 -6.85
C GLU A 99 -6.91 -13.10 -6.17
N MET A 100 -7.91 -12.40 -5.62
CA MET A 100 -9.31 -12.74 -5.79
C MET A 100 -9.47 -13.19 -7.25
N PRO A 101 -10.17 -14.31 -7.53
CA PRO A 101 -10.17 -14.94 -8.85
C PRO A 101 -10.36 -13.85 -9.88
N LYS A 102 -9.36 -13.67 -10.77
CA LYS A 102 -9.39 -12.68 -11.86
C LYS A 102 -10.83 -12.58 -12.32
N GLU A 103 -11.49 -11.48 -11.98
CA GLU A 103 -12.76 -11.17 -12.60
C GLU A 103 -12.39 -11.16 -14.08
N LYS A 104 -12.80 -12.21 -14.81
CA LYS A 104 -12.51 -12.36 -16.22
C LYS A 104 -13.02 -11.07 -16.81
N THR A 105 -12.13 -10.13 -17.11
CA THR A 105 -12.46 -8.95 -17.88
C THR A 105 -12.82 -9.52 -19.23
N LYS A 106 -14.11 -9.83 -19.40
CA LYS A 106 -14.64 -10.38 -20.62
C LYS A 106 -14.24 -9.39 -21.70
N THR A 107 -13.55 -9.86 -22.71
CA THR A 107 -13.22 -8.99 -23.84
C THR A 107 -14.53 -8.51 -24.48
N ILE A 108 -14.49 -7.35 -25.13
CA ILE A 108 -15.69 -6.78 -25.79
C ILE A 108 -16.34 -7.82 -26.72
N ASP A 109 -15.53 -8.65 -27.37
CA ASP A 109 -15.98 -9.73 -28.26
C ASP A 109 -16.72 -10.86 -27.54
N GLU A 110 -16.30 -11.22 -26.33
CA GLU A 110 -17.00 -12.21 -25.49
C GLU A 110 -18.36 -11.68 -25.03
N ILE A 111 -18.42 -10.41 -24.62
CA ILE A 111 -19.68 -9.76 -24.21
C ILE A 111 -20.65 -9.67 -25.40
N LEU A 112 -20.16 -9.30 -26.59
CA LEU A 112 -20.97 -9.22 -27.80
C LEU A 112 -21.51 -10.60 -28.23
N SER A 113 -20.70 -11.66 -28.07
CA SER A 113 -21.11 -13.03 -28.39
C SER A 113 -22.17 -13.55 -27.43
N GLU A 114 -22.06 -13.25 -26.12
CA GLU A 114 -23.07 -13.59 -25.12
C GLU A 114 -24.40 -12.87 -25.37
N LEU A 115 -24.37 -11.57 -25.69
CA LEU A 115 -25.57 -10.80 -26.00
C LEU A 115 -26.31 -11.33 -27.23
N LYS A 116 -25.58 -11.64 -28.31
CA LYS A 116 -26.17 -12.26 -29.51
C LYS A 116 -26.82 -13.60 -29.21
N SER A 117 -26.14 -14.45 -28.42
CA SER A 117 -26.69 -15.74 -28.01
C SER A 117 -27.96 -15.58 -27.17
N TYR A 118 -28.03 -14.56 -26.32
CA TYR A 118 -29.21 -14.27 -25.52
C TYR A 118 -30.37 -13.76 -26.38
N GLU A 119 -30.11 -12.86 -27.33
CA GLU A 119 -31.13 -12.39 -28.29
C GLU A 119 -31.71 -13.54 -29.11
N ASP A 120 -30.86 -14.42 -29.67
CA ASP A 120 -31.31 -15.58 -30.44
C ASP A 120 -32.17 -16.54 -29.59
N GLN A 121 -31.82 -16.73 -28.31
CA GLN A 121 -32.60 -17.54 -27.38
C GLN A 121 -33.96 -16.90 -27.05
N VAL A 122 -34.01 -15.58 -26.81
CA VAL A 122 -35.26 -14.85 -26.55
C VAL A 122 -36.16 -14.85 -27.79
N ILE A 123 -35.61 -14.64 -28.99
CA ILE A 123 -36.34 -14.69 -30.26
C ILE A 123 -36.88 -16.10 -30.52
N THR A 124 -36.09 -17.14 -30.25
CA THR A 124 -36.53 -18.53 -30.42
C THR A 124 -37.59 -18.94 -29.40
N ARG A 125 -37.52 -18.41 -28.17
CA ARG A 125 -38.49 -18.69 -27.09
C ARG A 125 -39.79 -17.90 -27.25
N ASN A 126 -39.73 -16.71 -27.84
CA ASN A 126 -40.88 -15.84 -28.15
C ASN A 126 -41.36 -16.01 -29.59
N LYS A 127 -41.23 -17.21 -30.19
CA LYS A 127 -41.86 -17.53 -31.48
C LYS A 127 -43.33 -17.08 -31.49
N ILE A 128 -43.55 -15.94 -32.13
CA ILE A 128 -44.70 -15.60 -32.97
C ILE A 128 -44.51 -16.37 -34.28
#